data_AF-A0A939Q1J3-F1
#
_entry.id   AF-A0A939Q1J3-F1
#
_cell.length_a   1.000
_cell.length_b   1.000
_cell.length_c   1.000
_cell.angle_alpha   90.00
_cell.angle_beta   90.00
_cell.angle_gamma   90.00
#
_symmetry.space_group_name_H-M   'P 1'
#
loop_
_entity.id
_entity.type
_entity.pdbx_description
1 polymer ?
#
loop_
_entity_poly.entity_id
_entity_poly.type
_entity_poly.pdbx_seq_one_letter_code
_entity_poly.pdbx_strand_id
1 'polypeptide(L)'
;MAAGQQRNQPLLPQAAQALERFKYEVAQEVASTSGDAQAQLLQQWYTGQTGGYGGDIPSRLWGAVGGHMVRRMIAAAEQSLISQAAQNVQQGFRQAISQTFQPQQQQLQPKDV
;
A
#
# COMPACT_ATOMS: atom_id res chain seq x y z
N MET A 1 -9.58 30.63 -15.07
CA MET A 1 -9.59 29.15 -14.87
C MET A 1 -9.95 28.51 -16.20
N ALA A 2 -8.99 27.89 -16.90
CA ALA A 2 -9.28 27.22 -18.17
C ALA A 2 -10.11 25.95 -17.91
N ALA A 3 -11.25 25.81 -18.60
CA ALA A 3 -12.16 24.67 -18.51
C ALA A 3 -11.61 23.44 -19.28
N GLY A 4 -10.39 23.03 -18.95
CA GLY A 4 -9.70 21.91 -19.61
C GLY A 4 -9.82 20.62 -18.79
N GLN A 5 -10.51 19.62 -19.37
CA GLN A 5 -10.56 18.21 -18.96
C GLN A 5 -11.08 17.87 -17.55
N GLN A 6 -12.40 17.73 -17.42
CA GLN A 6 -13.06 17.04 -16.30
C GLN A 6 -13.01 15.49 -16.39
N ARG A 7 -12.03 14.93 -17.13
CA ARG A 7 -11.92 13.47 -17.33
C ARG A 7 -11.04 12.77 -16.29
N ASN A 8 -10.41 13.51 -15.38
CA ASN A 8 -9.73 12.92 -14.22
C ASN A 8 -10.76 12.56 -13.14
N GLN A 9 -11.53 11.51 -13.38
CA GLN A 9 -12.32 10.89 -12.32
C GLN A 9 -11.47 9.85 -11.59
N PRO A 10 -11.34 9.93 -10.26
CA PRO A 10 -10.64 8.90 -9.50
C PRO A 10 -11.39 7.57 -9.68
N LEU A 11 -10.63 6.50 -9.97
CA LEU A 11 -11.18 5.14 -10.09
C LEU A 11 -11.95 4.71 -8.84
N LEU A 12 -11.45 5.12 -7.67
CA LEU A 12 -12.03 4.84 -6.37
C LEU A 12 -12.22 6.15 -5.59
N PRO A 13 -13.39 6.80 -5.69
CA PRO A 13 -13.63 8.08 -5.02
C PRO A 13 -13.55 7.97 -3.50
N GLN A 14 -13.86 6.79 -2.94
CA GLN A 14 -13.76 6.54 -1.50
C GLN A 14 -12.31 6.62 -0.99
N ALA A 15 -11.32 6.35 -1.85
CA ALA A 15 -9.91 6.41 -1.49
C ALA A 15 -9.33 7.83 -1.56
N ALA A 16 -10.08 8.83 -2.07
CA ALA A 16 -9.55 10.18 -2.33
C ALA A 16 -8.90 10.81 -1.08
N GLN A 17 -9.55 10.71 0.09
CA GLN A 17 -9.01 11.27 1.33
C GLN A 17 -7.74 10.55 1.81
N ALA A 18 -7.69 9.23 1.65
CA ALA A 18 -6.51 8.44 2.00
C ALA A 18 -5.33 8.75 1.07
N LEU A 19 -5.60 8.87 -0.24
CA LEU A 19 -4.60 9.25 -1.24
C LEU A 19 -4.08 10.66 -1.03
N GLU A 20 -4.92 11.60 -0.61
CA GLU A 20 -4.47 12.94 -0.24
C GLU A 20 -3.49 12.87 0.93
N ARG A 21 -3.86 12.22 2.05
CA ARG A 21 -2.96 12.02 3.21
C ARG A 21 -1.64 11.38 2.80
N PHE A 22 -1.72 10.33 2.00
CA PHE A 22 -0.54 9.63 1.51
C PHE A 22 0.34 10.51 0.63
N LYS A 23 -0.25 11.37 -0.21
CA LYS A 23 0.48 12.37 -1.01
C LYS A 23 1.25 13.34 -0.11
N TYR A 24 0.67 13.79 1.01
CA TYR A 24 1.37 14.63 1.99
C TYR A 24 2.59 13.92 2.58
N GLU A 25 2.43 12.67 3.03
CA GLU A 25 3.50 11.87 3.63
C GLU A 25 4.64 11.64 2.63
N VAL A 26 4.31 11.18 1.43
CA VAL A 26 5.30 10.92 0.37
C VAL A 26 6.01 12.20 -0.03
N ALA A 27 5.33 13.33 -0.11
CA ALA A 27 5.97 14.59 -0.42
C ALA A 27 6.97 15.04 0.65
N GLN A 28 6.67 14.83 1.93
CA GLN A 28 7.61 15.13 3.02
C GLN A 28 8.87 14.27 2.94
N GLU A 29 8.72 13.00 2.58
CA GLU A 29 9.85 12.08 2.42
C GLU A 29 10.65 12.38 1.15
N VAL A 30 9.99 12.67 0.03
CA VAL A 30 10.65 13.11 -1.20
C VAL A 30 11.43 14.40 -0.93
N ALA A 31 10.85 15.32 -0.15
CA ALA A 31 11.54 16.54 0.25
C ALA A 31 12.79 16.30 1.11
N SER A 32 12.80 15.26 1.94
CA SER A 32 13.96 14.90 2.77
C SER A 32 14.96 13.98 2.07
N THR A 33 14.53 13.14 1.13
CA THR A 33 15.34 12.08 0.52
C THR A 33 15.92 12.46 -0.84
N SER A 34 15.24 13.33 -1.61
CA SER A 34 15.65 13.66 -2.99
C SER A 34 17.00 14.37 -3.10
N GLY A 35 17.47 15.02 -2.04
CA GLY A 35 18.66 15.88 -2.07
C GLY A 35 18.49 17.15 -2.92
N ASP A 36 17.28 17.38 -3.45
CA ASP A 36 16.96 18.56 -4.24
C ASP A 36 16.74 19.76 -3.31
N ALA A 37 17.54 20.82 -3.48
CA ALA A 37 17.41 22.05 -2.68
C ALA A 37 16.02 22.71 -2.79
N GLN A 38 15.31 22.48 -3.90
CA GLN A 38 13.98 23.03 -4.17
C GLN A 38 12.85 22.18 -3.60
N ALA A 39 13.15 21.04 -2.97
CA ALA A 39 12.13 20.13 -2.46
C ALA A 39 11.38 20.69 -1.24
N GLN A 40 11.95 21.71 -0.59
CA GLN A 40 11.26 22.47 0.46
C GLN A 40 10.02 23.23 -0.05
N LEU A 41 9.96 23.54 -1.36
CA LEU A 41 8.78 24.15 -1.98
C LEU A 41 7.56 23.23 -1.95
N LEU A 42 7.76 21.91 -2.00
CA LEU A 42 6.67 20.94 -1.84
C LEU A 42 6.01 21.12 -0.47
N GLN A 43 6.79 21.14 0.61
CA GLN A 43 6.26 21.32 1.96
C GLN A 43 5.50 22.63 2.10
N GLN A 44 6.00 23.71 1.50
CA GLN A 44 5.35 25.02 1.52
C GLN A 44 3.98 25.03 0.80
N TRP A 45 3.83 24.24 -0.27
CA TRP A 45 2.53 24.05 -0.94
C TRP A 45 1.55 23.29 -0.06
N TYR A 46 2.00 22.21 0.57
CA TYR A 46 1.17 21.36 1.44
C TYR A 46 0.74 22.06 2.75
N THR A 47 1.55 22.98 3.28
CA THR A 47 1.19 23.80 4.46
C THR A 47 0.29 25.00 4.11
N GLY A 48 -0.05 25.19 2.83
CA GLY A 48 -0.91 26.28 2.37
C GLY A 48 -0.21 27.64 2.31
N GLN A 49 1.10 27.71 2.52
CA GLN A 49 1.86 28.97 2.48
C GLN A 49 1.89 29.60 1.08
N THR A 50 1.67 28.83 0.01
CA THR A 50 1.65 29.33 -1.37
C THR A 50 0.27 29.79 -1.86
N GLY A 51 -0.73 29.86 -0.98
CA GLY A 51 -2.11 30.17 -1.39
C GLY A 51 -2.72 29.15 -2.35
N GLY A 52 -2.17 27.92 -2.36
CA GLY A 52 -2.55 26.85 -3.28
C GLY A 52 -1.88 26.92 -4.66
N TYR A 53 -1.03 27.91 -4.92
CA TYR A 53 -0.27 27.99 -6.17
C TYR A 53 0.89 27.00 -6.17
N GLY A 54 0.89 26.05 -7.12
CA GLY A 54 1.92 25.00 -7.25
C GLY A 54 2.86 25.20 -8.45
N GLY A 55 2.83 26.36 -9.11
CA GLY A 55 3.60 26.63 -10.34
C GLY A 55 5.10 26.81 -10.12
N ASP A 56 5.51 27.21 -8.92
CA ASP A 56 6.93 27.37 -8.57
C ASP A 56 7.62 26.03 -8.30
N ILE A 57 6.85 24.94 -8.16
CA ILE A 57 7.38 23.61 -7.91
C ILE A 57 7.75 22.96 -9.25
N PRO A 58 9.02 22.58 -9.46
CA PRO A 58 9.47 21.88 -10.65
C PRO A 58 8.63 20.62 -10.96
N SER A 59 8.28 20.42 -12.24
CA SER A 59 7.52 19.23 -12.68
C SER A 59 8.23 17.91 -12.34
N ARG A 60 9.57 17.91 -12.24
CA ARG A 60 10.35 16.74 -11.79
C ARG A 60 10.02 16.33 -10.34
N LEU A 61 9.76 17.29 -9.46
CA LEU A 61 9.40 17.03 -8.06
C LEU A 61 7.97 16.49 -7.97
N TRP A 62 7.02 17.07 -8.70
CA TRP A 62 5.66 16.52 -8.81
C TRP A 62 5.67 15.09 -9.36
N GLY A 63 6.49 14.84 -10.39
CA GLY A 63 6.70 13.51 -10.94
C GLY A 63 7.29 12.53 -9.93
N ALA A 64 8.28 12.97 -9.13
CA ALA A 64 8.87 12.16 -8.08
C ALA A 64 7.82 11.77 -7.01
N VAL A 65 7.03 12.72 -6.50
CA VAL A 65 5.96 12.43 -5.53
C VAL A 65 4.99 11.39 -6.07
N GLY A 66 4.46 11.57 -7.28
CA GLY A 66 3.55 10.61 -7.89
C GLY A 66 4.18 9.23 -8.11
N GLY A 67 5.44 9.18 -8.56
CA GLY A 67 6.17 7.93 -8.76
C GLY A 67 6.43 7.17 -7.45
N HIS A 68 6.79 7.89 -6.39
CA HIS A 68 6.98 7.31 -5.06
C HIS A 68 5.67 6.78 -4.46
N MET A 69 4.56 7.50 -4.66
CA MET A 69 3.23 7.02 -4.26
C MET A 69 2.90 5.69 -4.94
N VAL A 70 3.03 5.61 -6.27
CA VAL A 70 2.72 4.40 -7.03
C VAL A 70 3.63 3.23 -6.61
N ARG A 71 4.94 3.46 -6.51
CA ARG A 71 5.92 2.44 -6.11
C ARG A 71 5.57 1.83 -4.75
N ARG A 72 5.19 2.67 -3.78
CA ARG A 72 4.82 2.23 -2.42
C ARG A 72 3.48 1.52 -2.37
N MET A 73 2.49 1.98 -3.13
CA MET A 73 1.20 1.28 -3.23
C MET A 73 1.38 -0.12 -3.82
N ILE A 74 2.22 -0.27 -4.85
CA ILE A 74 2.55 -1.58 -5.43
C ILE A 74 3.25 -2.46 -4.40
N ALA A 75 4.28 -1.94 -3.71
CA ALA A 75 4.99 -2.69 -2.68
C ALA A 75 4.04 -3.15 -1.54
N ALA A 76 3.12 -2.30 -1.10
CA ALA A 76 2.13 -2.64 -0.07
C ALA A 76 1.12 -3.70 -0.58
N ALA A 77 0.72 -3.63 -1.85
CA ALA A 77 -0.15 -4.62 -2.47
C ALA A 77 0.56 -5.98 -2.59
N GLU A 78 1.82 -6.00 -3.04
CA GLU A 78 2.65 -7.22 -3.11
C GLU A 78 2.79 -7.88 -1.73
N GLN A 79 3.09 -7.10 -0.69
CA GLN A 79 3.18 -7.60 0.68
C GLN A 79 1.85 -8.18 1.17
N SER A 80 0.73 -7.54 0.84
CA SER A 80 -0.61 -8.01 1.22
C SER A 80 -0.96 -9.32 0.52
N LEU A 81 -0.62 -9.47 -0.76
CA LEU A 81 -0.81 -10.70 -1.53
C LEU A 81 0.05 -11.84 -0.99
N ILE A 82 1.32 -11.56 -0.68
CA ILE A 82 2.24 -12.54 -0.08
C ILE A 82 1.71 -12.98 1.30
N SER A 83 1.23 -12.04 2.11
CA SER A 83 0.65 -12.35 3.43
C SER A 83 -0.56 -13.26 3.32
N GLN A 84 -1.48 -12.97 2.39
CA GLN A 84 -2.64 -13.82 2.11
C GLN A 84 -2.23 -15.21 1.61
N ALA A 85 -1.27 -15.27 0.68
CA ALA A 85 -0.75 -16.54 0.16
C ALA A 85 -0.11 -17.38 1.27
N ALA A 86 0.71 -16.77 2.12
CA ALA A 86 1.37 -17.45 3.25
C ALA A 86 0.35 -18.02 4.25
N GLN A 87 -0.71 -17.26 4.56
CA GLN A 87 -1.79 -17.73 5.43
C GLN A 87 -2.49 -18.96 4.85
N ASN A 88 -2.81 -18.94 3.55
CA ASN A 88 -3.45 -20.07 2.87
C ASN A 88 -2.55 -21.32 2.85
N VAL A 89 -1.26 -21.15 2.57
CA VAL A 89 -0.29 -22.25 2.58
C VAL A 89 -0.13 -22.85 3.97
N GLN A 90 -0.04 -22.03 5.01
CA GLN A 90 0.06 -22.51 6.39
C GLN A 90 -1.20 -23.27 6.82
N GLN A 91 -2.39 -22.80 6.44
CA GLN A 91 -3.64 -23.50 6.74
C GLN A 91 -3.72 -24.86 6.03
N GLY A 92 -3.40 -24.91 4.74
CA GLY A 92 -3.36 -26.17 3.99
C GLY A 92 -2.33 -27.15 4.53
N PHE A 93 -1.15 -26.66 4.90
CA PHE A 93 -0.09 -27.49 5.48
C PHE A 93 -0.47 -28.06 6.85
N ARG A 94 -1.05 -27.24 7.74
CA ARG A 94 -1.53 -27.71 9.05
C ARG A 94 -2.64 -28.74 8.93
N GLN A 95 -3.55 -28.57 7.98
CA GLN A 95 -4.58 -29.57 7.67
C GLN A 95 -3.95 -30.87 7.16
N ALA A 96 -2.98 -30.80 6.24
CA ALA A 96 -2.28 -31.97 5.73
C ALA A 96 -1.55 -32.75 6.84
N ILE A 97 -0.82 -32.07 7.72
CA ILE A 97 -0.15 -32.71 8.87
C ILE A 97 -1.17 -33.33 9.83
N SER A 98 -2.27 -32.64 10.14
CA SER A 98 -3.27 -33.19 11.08
C SER A 98 -3.95 -34.47 10.58
N GLN A 99 -4.08 -34.65 9.25
CA GLN A 99 -4.63 -35.88 8.66
C GLN A 99 -3.64 -37.05 8.72
N THR A 100 -2.33 -36.79 8.71
CA THR A 100 -1.33 -37.86 8.74
C THR A 100 -1.11 -38.46 10.14
N PHE A 101 -1.49 -37.73 11.20
CA PHE A 101 -1.27 -38.16 12.60
C PHE A 101 -2.59 -38.35 13.36
N GLN A 102 -3.59 -39.01 12.77
CA GLN A 102 -4.64 -39.64 13.59
C GLN A 102 -4.06 -40.88 14.29
N PRO A 103 -3.86 -40.89 15.62
CA PRO A 103 -3.55 -42.13 16.31
C PRO A 103 -4.78 -43.03 16.21
N GLN A 104 -4.66 -44.08 15.42
CA GLN A 104 -5.62 -45.17 15.35
C GLN A 104 -5.61 -45.85 16.73
N GLN A 105 -6.44 -45.37 17.66
CA GLN A 105 -6.77 -46.11 18.87
C GLN A 105 -7.65 -47.30 18.47
N GLN A 106 -7.02 -48.33 17.93
CA GLN A 106 -7.54 -49.69 17.89
C GLN A 106 -7.40 -50.26 19.31
N GLN A 107 -8.35 -49.92 20.19
CA GLN A 107 -8.57 -50.70 21.39
C GLN A 107 -9.41 -51.92 21.01
N LEU A 108 -8.78 -53.08 21.20
CA LEU A 108 -9.30 -54.40 20.91
C LEU A 108 -10.58 -54.64 21.70
N GLN A 109 -11.65 -55.02 20.99
CA GLN A 109 -12.79 -55.70 21.59
C GLN A 109 -12.28 -57.03 22.16
N PRO A 110 -12.51 -57.35 23.44
CA PRO A 110 -12.35 -58.73 23.89
C PRO A 110 -13.45 -59.55 23.21
N LYS A 111 -13.04 -60.39 22.25
CA LYS A 111 -13.84 -61.54 21.81
C LYS A 111 -13.83 -62.57 22.93
N ASP A 112 -15.03 -62.89 23.41
CA ASP A 112 -15.51 -64.17 23.95
C ASP A 112 -14.61 -64.94 24.96
N VAL A 113 -15.06 -64.98 26.22
CA VAL A 113 -15.17 -66.22 27.05
C VAL A 113 -16.44 -66.12 27.88
#